data_AF-A0A7G5MZD0-F1
#
_entry.id   AF-A0A7G5MZD0-F1
#
_cell.length_a   1.000
_cell.length_b   1.000
_cell.length_c   1.000
_cell.angle_alpha   90.00
_cell.angle_beta   90.00
_cell.angle_gamma   90.00
#
_symmetry.space_group_name_H-M   'P 1'
#
loop_
_entity.id
_entity.type
_entity.pdbx_description
1 polymer ?
#
loop_
_entity_poly.entity_id
_entity_poly.type
_entity_poly.pdbx_seq_one_letter_code
_entity_poly.pdbx_strand_id
1 'polypeptide(L)'
;MEIDDRWEEFHTGADGYWGDAFAYSHTRNGKKQADVMMIMITMPEEVFFEDMKRSMNTLFEGLQPVQSPGKQKPAKKHNRLER
;
A
#
# COMPACT_ATOMS: atom_id res chain seq x y z
N MET A 1 18.65 -7.34 -2.00
CA MET A 1 18.26 -5.96 -2.35
C MET A 1 18.86 -5.04 -1.31
N GLU A 2 19.34 -3.87 -1.72
CA GLU A 2 19.80 -2.83 -0.79
C GLU A 2 18.61 -1.92 -0.43
N ILE A 3 18.34 -1.79 0.87
CA ILE A 3 17.23 -0.99 1.43
C ILE A 3 17.84 -0.15 2.56
N ASP A 4 17.87 1.16 2.39
CA ASP A 4 18.42 2.09 3.39
C ASP A 4 19.81 1.65 3.90
N ASP A 5 20.73 1.40 2.96
CA ASP A 5 22.11 0.92 3.21
C ASP A 5 22.21 -0.47 3.90
N ARG A 6 21.10 -1.22 3.99
CA ARG A 6 21.07 -2.61 4.49
C ARG A 6 20.86 -3.59 3.35
N TRP A 7 21.63 -4.68 3.38
CA TRP A 7 21.46 -5.79 2.46
C TRP A 7 20.50 -6.81 3.04
N GLU A 8 19.35 -7.01 2.38
CA GLU A 8 18.41 -8.09 2.69
C GLU A 8 18.20 -9.02 1.50
N GLU A 9 18.14 -10.32 1.80
CA GLU A 9 17.88 -11.37 0.82
C GLU A 9 16.43 -11.84 0.95
N PHE A 10 15.63 -11.56 -0.08
CA PHE A 10 14.23 -11.97 -0.17
C PHE A 10 14.09 -13.15 -1.13
N HIS A 11 13.66 -14.29 -0.61
CA HIS A 11 13.38 -15.48 -1.40
C HIS A 11 11.95 -15.41 -1.92
N THR A 12 11.81 -15.42 -3.24
CA THR A 12 10.55 -15.12 -3.96
C THR A 12 9.60 -16.31 -4.08
N GLY A 13 10.06 -17.51 -3.79
CA GLY A 13 9.26 -18.75 -3.84
C GLY A 13 8.88 -19.27 -5.23
N ALA A 14 8.84 -18.45 -6.29
CA ALA A 14 8.48 -18.89 -7.65
C ALA A 14 9.06 -17.97 -8.76
N ASP A 15 8.90 -18.43 -10.02
CA ASP A 15 9.26 -17.99 -11.41
C ASP A 15 9.74 -16.55 -11.73
N GLY A 16 9.83 -15.67 -10.75
CA GLY A 16 10.25 -14.28 -10.87
C GLY A 16 9.10 -13.28 -10.76
N TYR A 17 7.84 -13.74 -10.69
CA TYR A 17 6.69 -12.84 -10.61
C TYR A 17 6.22 -12.59 -9.18
N TRP A 18 6.39 -11.36 -8.70
CA TRP A 18 5.98 -10.91 -7.36
C TRP A 18 4.64 -10.16 -7.34
N GLY A 19 4.08 -9.84 -8.50
CA GLY A 19 2.87 -9.01 -8.64
C GLY A 19 3.08 -7.82 -9.59
N ASP A 20 2.24 -6.81 -9.48
CA ASP A 20 2.15 -5.67 -10.41
C ASP A 20 2.29 -4.32 -9.70
N ALA A 21 2.71 -3.30 -10.45
CA ALA A 21 2.71 -1.92 -9.97
C ALA A 21 2.03 -0.98 -10.97
N PHE A 22 1.15 -0.11 -10.46
CA PHE A 22 0.38 0.85 -11.24
C PHE A 22 0.62 2.25 -10.73
N ALA A 23 1.09 3.14 -11.61
CA ALA A 23 1.23 4.56 -11.31
C ALA A 23 0.05 5.34 -11.91
N TYR A 24 -0.74 5.95 -11.04
CA TYR A 24 -1.78 6.91 -11.41
C TYR A 24 -1.20 8.32 -11.39
N SER A 25 -1.50 9.08 -12.43
CA SER A 25 -0.92 10.41 -12.64
C SER A 25 -1.88 11.30 -13.39
N HIS A 26 -1.84 12.60 -13.12
CA HIS A 26 -2.51 13.62 -13.90
C HIS A 26 -1.51 14.57 -14.57
N THR A 27 -1.98 15.32 -15.56
CA THR A 27 -1.19 16.36 -16.21
C THR A 27 -1.63 17.73 -15.72
N ARG A 28 -0.68 18.53 -15.21
CA ARG A 28 -0.91 19.91 -14.80
C ARG A 28 0.14 20.80 -15.44
N ASN A 29 -0.29 21.87 -16.14
CA ASN A 29 0.58 22.78 -16.88
C ASN A 29 1.56 22.05 -17.84
N GLY A 30 1.07 21.02 -18.54
CA GLY A 30 1.87 20.22 -19.47
C GLY A 30 2.88 19.26 -18.82
N LYS A 31 2.92 19.17 -17.49
CA LYS A 31 3.79 18.24 -16.75
C LYS A 31 2.96 17.11 -16.13
N LYS A 32 3.43 15.87 -16.30
CA LYS A 32 2.86 14.67 -15.68
C LYS A 32 3.29 14.62 -14.20
N GLN A 33 2.34 14.55 -13.29
CA GLN A 33 2.57 14.40 -11.85
C GLN A 33 1.98 13.07 -11.40
N ALA A 34 2.78 12.25 -10.71
CA ALA A 34 2.29 11.02 -10.09
C ALA A 34 1.48 11.38 -8.83
N ASP A 35 0.26 10.86 -8.76
CA ASP A 35 -0.65 11.08 -7.64
C ASP A 35 -0.60 9.92 -6.67
N VAL A 36 -0.63 8.69 -7.21
CA VAL A 36 -0.72 7.46 -6.42
C VAL A 36 0.05 6.35 -7.11
N MET A 37 0.77 5.55 -6.33
CA MET A 37 1.35 4.28 -6.75
C MET A 37 0.60 3.15 -6.05
N MET A 38 0.06 2.20 -6.80
CA MET A 38 -0.56 0.99 -6.28
C MET A 38 0.36 -0.18 -6.59
N ILE A 39 0.78 -0.91 -5.55
CA ILE A 39 1.63 -2.10 -5.68
C ILE A 39 0.79 -3.28 -5.22
N MET A 40 0.62 -4.26 -6.10
CA MET A 40 0.02 -5.56 -5.79
C MET A 40 1.17 -6.55 -5.60
N ILE A 41 1.16 -7.26 -4.47
CA ILE A 41 2.19 -8.26 -4.19
C ILE A 41 1.50 -9.59 -3.93
N THR A 42 1.87 -10.60 -4.68
CA THR A 42 1.37 -11.96 -4.53
C THR A 42 2.08 -12.60 -3.34
N MET A 43 1.32 -13.05 -2.36
CA MET A 43 1.85 -13.84 -1.25
C MET A 43 2.05 -15.29 -1.72
N PRO A 44 3.26 -15.85 -1.65
CA PRO A 44 3.47 -17.28 -1.91
C PRO A 44 2.67 -18.14 -0.93
N GLU A 45 2.27 -19.35 -1.34
CA GLU A 45 1.45 -20.25 -0.52
C GLU A 45 2.17 -20.69 0.77
N GLU A 46 3.51 -20.72 0.73
CA GLU A 46 4.38 -21.16 1.83
C GLU A 46 4.65 -20.04 2.85
N VAL A 47 4.23 -18.80 2.56
CA VAL A 47 4.51 -17.62 3.39
C VAL A 47 3.26 -17.22 4.15
N PHE A 48 3.39 -17.00 5.46
CA PHE A 48 2.29 -16.50 6.27
C PHE A 48 2.15 -14.98 6.15
N PHE A 49 0.92 -14.48 6.33
CA PHE A 49 0.61 -13.06 6.28
C PHE A 49 1.49 -12.21 7.23
N GLU A 50 1.79 -12.69 8.43
CA GLU A 50 2.61 -11.94 9.39
C GLU A 50 4.07 -11.82 8.94
N ASP A 51 4.61 -12.83 8.27
CA ASP A 51 5.96 -12.79 7.70
C ASP A 51 6.00 -11.79 6.54
N MET A 52 5.01 -11.83 5.65
CA MET A 52 4.89 -10.88 4.56
C MET A 52 4.71 -9.45 5.08
N LYS A 53 3.88 -9.24 6.11
CA LYS A 53 3.68 -7.94 6.75
C LYS A 53 4.98 -7.40 7.36
N ARG A 54 5.80 -8.26 7.98
CA ARG A 54 7.12 -7.86 8.48
C ARG A 54 8.04 -7.42 7.34
N SER A 55 8.08 -8.17 6.24
CA SER A 55 8.84 -7.80 5.04
C SER A 55 8.38 -6.45 4.47
N MET A 56 7.06 -6.24 4.36
CA MET A 56 6.52 -4.97 3.87
C MET A 56 6.86 -3.79 4.77
N ASN A 57 6.77 -3.95 6.10
CA ASN A 57 7.18 -2.90 7.04
C ASN A 57 8.68 -2.57 6.97
N THR A 58 9.50 -3.52 6.50
CA THR A 58 10.94 -3.30 6.29
C THR A 58 11.20 -2.52 5.00
N LEU A 59 10.43 -2.83 3.94
CA LEU A 59 10.52 -2.16 2.64
C LEU A 59 9.91 -0.75 2.64
N PHE A 60 8.85 -0.54 3.42
CA PHE A 60 8.08 0.70 3.45
C PHE A 60 7.86 1.12 4.89
N GLU A 61 8.60 2.15 5.31
CA GLU A 61 8.46 2.71 6.65
C GLU A 61 7.05 3.28 6.84
N GLY A 62 6.44 2.98 8.00
CA GLY A 62 5.16 3.56 8.37
C GLY A 62 3.93 2.99 7.65
N LEU A 63 4.04 1.80 7.02
CA LEU A 63 2.87 1.11 6.48
C LEU A 63 1.80 0.92 7.55
N GLN A 64 0.58 1.35 7.23
CA GLN A 64 -0.59 1.13 8.06
C GLN A 64 -1.63 0.35 7.26
N PRO A 65 -2.22 -0.72 7.83
CA PRO A 65 -3.33 -1.40 7.20
C PRO A 65 -4.45 -0.41 6.91
N VAL A 66 -4.93 -0.38 5.67
CA VAL A 66 -6.16 0.34 5.34
C VAL A 66 -7.27 -0.30 6.18
N GLN A 67 -7.85 0.47 7.10
CA GLN A 67 -8.98 -0.01 7.88
C GLN A 67 -10.09 -0.38 6.91
N SER A 68 -10.55 -1.62 6.96
CA SER A 68 -11.72 -2.04 6.20
C SER A 68 -12.88 -1.11 6.56
N PRO A 69 -13.74 -0.73 5.60
CA PRO A 69 -14.92 0.10 5.86
C PRO A 69 -15.98 -0.71 6.64
N GLY A 70 -15.63 -1.14 7.85
CA GLY A 70 -16.48 -1.78 8.83
C GLY A 70 -16.73 -0.80 9.97
N LYS A 71 -17.90 -0.15 9.92
CA LYS A 71 -18.47 0.77 10.93
C LYS A 71 -17.80 2.15 11.02
N GLN A 72 -17.95 2.95 9.97
CA GLN A 72 -18.08 4.39 10.21
C GLN A 72 -19.29 4.60 11.15
N LYS A 73 -19.05 5.07 12.38
CA LYS A 73 -20.14 5.57 13.22
C LYS A 73 -20.82 6.70 12.44
N PRO A 74 -22.16 6.70 12.28
CA PRO A 74 -22.82 7.74 11.53
C PRO A 74 -22.46 9.09 12.15
N ALA A 75 -21.91 10.00 11.34
CA ALA A 75 -21.69 11.37 11.75
C ALA A 75 -23.04 11.93 12.21
N LYS A 76 -23.11 12.39 13.47
CA LYS A 76 -24.28 13.12 13.97
C LYS A 76 -24.47 14.34 13.07
N LYS A 77 -25.51 14.32 12.24
CA LYS A 77 -25.97 15.51 11.51
C LYS A 77 -26.37 16.55 12.56
N HIS A 78 -25.55 17.57 12.74
CA HIS A 78 -25.96 18.78 13.42
C HIS A 78 -26.86 19.55 12.43
N ASN A 79 -28.17 19.37 12.56
CA ASN A 79 -29.14 20.17 11.82
C ASN A 79 -29.00 21.63 12.26
N ARG A 80 -28.28 22.42 11.47
CA ARG A 80 -28.36 23.89 11.55
C ARG A 80 -29.64 24.28 10.82
N LEU A 81 -30.72 24.42 11.59
CA LEU A 81 -31.96 25.02 11.11
C LEU A 81 -31.67 26.51 10.87
N GLU A 82 -31.48 26.90 9.61
CA GLU A 82 -31.45 28.30 9.23
C GLU A 82 -32.88 28.85 9.24
N ARG A 83 -33.02 30.04 9.84
CA ARG A 83 -34.27 30.78 10.01
C ARG A 83 -34.66 31.52 8.74
#